data_AF-A0A512CXZ3-F1
#
_entry.id   AF-A0A512CXZ3-F1
#
_cell.length_a   1.000
_cell.length_b   1.000
_cell.length_c   1.000
_cell.angle_alpha   90.00
_cell.angle_beta   90.00
_cell.angle_gamma   90.00
#
_symmetry.space_group_name_H-M   'P 1'
#
loop_
_entity.id
_entity.type
_entity.pdbx_description
1 polymer ?
#
loop_
_entity_poly.entity_id
_entity_poly.type
_entity_poly.pdbx_seq_one_letter_code
_entity_poly.pdbx_strand_id
1 'polypeptide(L)'
;MGGAPRARGTHPAYGGLMGDRQRISYLPVPERDDVPEGVSRLWDKAQEAFGFVPNVFRAQAVNGEQFLAWWGYFNLLVNKEGHLSNADRELLAVVVSSVNRCTYCEVSHGAALREHTSDPETADLVASNWRQAGLAEREYAMASYAERLTLRPAEVTEADLAPLRAAGLDDHQVVELVQVVGMFNLTNRVSTALGFVPNAEYHSSGRATS
;
A
#
# COMPACT_ATOMS: atom_id res chain seq x y z
N MET A 1 6.79 16.51 -57.78
CA MET A 1 7.09 15.60 -56.65
C MET A 1 7.10 16.42 -55.37
N GLY A 2 5.94 16.56 -54.73
CA GLY A 2 5.78 17.33 -53.49
C GLY A 2 5.37 16.40 -52.36
N GLY A 3 6.30 16.09 -51.47
CA GLY A 3 6.02 15.31 -50.26
C GLY A 3 5.39 16.22 -49.21
N ALA A 4 4.14 15.94 -48.84
CA ALA A 4 3.42 16.64 -47.79
C ALA A 4 4.01 16.32 -46.39
N PRO A 5 3.96 17.27 -45.44
CA PRO A 5 4.56 17.10 -44.12
C PRO A 5 3.74 16.15 -43.24
N ARG A 6 4.42 15.28 -42.49
CA ARG A 6 3.80 14.42 -41.48
C ARG A 6 3.20 15.28 -40.37
N ALA A 7 1.89 15.13 -40.15
CA ALA A 7 1.18 15.77 -39.06
C ALA A 7 1.78 15.34 -37.70
N ARG A 8 2.13 16.34 -36.88
CA ARG A 8 2.43 16.18 -35.47
C ARG A 8 1.11 16.16 -34.69
N GLY A 9 1.00 15.18 -33.81
CA GLY A 9 0.20 15.27 -32.59
C GLY A 9 -1.11 14.50 -32.59
N THR A 10 -1.19 13.52 -31.71
CA THR A 10 -2.19 13.53 -30.64
C THR A 10 -1.52 12.99 -29.38
N HIS A 11 -1.18 13.86 -28.43
CA HIS A 11 -1.11 13.44 -27.03
C HIS A 11 -2.46 12.78 -26.71
N PRO A 12 -2.51 11.61 -26.06
CA PRO A 12 -3.77 11.09 -25.58
C PRO A 12 -4.37 12.14 -24.65
N ALA A 13 -5.59 12.56 -24.98
CA ALA A 13 -6.33 13.54 -24.23
C ALA A 13 -6.40 13.12 -22.75
N TYR A 14 -6.14 14.06 -21.86
CA TYR A 14 -6.53 13.99 -20.44
C TYR A 14 -8.08 14.02 -20.26
N GLY A 15 -8.84 13.62 -21.28
CA GLY A 15 -10.29 13.49 -21.28
C GLY A 15 -10.66 12.02 -21.14
N GLY A 16 -10.54 11.50 -19.93
CA GLY A 16 -10.83 10.09 -19.65
C GLY A 16 -10.51 9.62 -18.23
N LEU A 17 -10.09 10.48 -17.31
CA LEU A 17 -9.74 10.07 -15.95
C LEU A 17 -10.94 9.68 -15.07
N MET A 18 -12.17 9.83 -15.58
CA MET A 18 -13.39 9.19 -15.06
C MET A 18 -13.96 8.16 -16.05
N GLY A 19 -13.09 7.57 -16.88
CA GLY A 19 -13.43 6.59 -17.90
C GLY A 19 -13.45 5.19 -17.30
N ASP A 20 -14.65 4.65 -17.18
CA ASP A 20 -14.98 3.31 -16.70
C ASP A 20 -14.68 3.05 -15.21
N ARG A 21 -15.71 3.24 -14.36
CA ARG A 21 -15.66 2.92 -12.91
C ARG A 21 -15.43 1.42 -12.64
N GLN A 22 -15.40 0.56 -13.66
CA GLN A 22 -15.10 -0.87 -13.52
C GLN A 22 -13.62 -1.21 -13.74
N ARG A 23 -12.82 -0.33 -14.34
CA ARG A 23 -11.40 -0.64 -14.59
C ARG A 23 -10.58 -0.54 -13.29
N ILE A 24 -9.97 -1.64 -12.88
CA ILE A 24 -9.17 -1.72 -11.65
C ILE A 24 -7.66 -1.82 -11.87
N SER A 25 -7.20 -1.91 -13.12
CA SER A 25 -5.77 -1.96 -13.51
C SER A 25 -5.55 -1.47 -14.94
N TYR A 26 -4.33 -1.04 -15.24
CA TYR A 26 -3.88 -0.77 -16.60
C TYR A 26 -3.78 -2.03 -17.46
N LEU A 27 -3.52 -3.19 -16.84
CA LEU A 27 -3.45 -4.48 -17.52
C LEU A 27 -4.81 -5.19 -17.53
N PRO A 28 -5.02 -6.18 -18.42
CA PRO A 28 -6.13 -7.12 -18.31
C PRO A 28 -6.09 -7.83 -16.95
N VAL A 29 -7.26 -7.92 -16.31
CA VAL A 29 -7.43 -8.64 -15.05
C VAL A 29 -7.87 -10.06 -15.38
N PRO A 30 -7.18 -11.10 -14.90
CA PRO A 30 -7.52 -12.48 -15.22
C PRO A 30 -8.89 -12.85 -14.64
N GLU A 31 -9.60 -13.75 -15.33
CA GLU A 31 -10.82 -14.35 -14.81
C GLU A 31 -10.50 -15.52 -13.87
N ARG A 32 -11.52 -16.05 -13.21
CA ARG A 32 -11.34 -17.13 -12.23
C ARG A 32 -10.69 -18.38 -12.82
N ASP A 33 -11.01 -18.68 -14.08
CA ASP A 33 -10.50 -19.87 -14.78
C ASP A 33 -9.06 -19.68 -15.31
N ASP A 34 -8.55 -18.44 -15.31
CA ASP A 34 -7.22 -18.09 -15.79
C ASP A 34 -6.15 -18.11 -14.69
N VAL A 35 -6.53 -18.32 -13.42
CA VAL A 35 -5.62 -18.26 -12.27
C VAL A 35 -5.46 -19.62 -11.58
N PRO A 36 -4.31 -19.86 -10.90
CA PRO A 36 -4.14 -21.07 -10.09
C PRO A 36 -5.21 -21.21 -9.01
N GLU A 37 -5.55 -22.46 -8.64
CA GLU A 37 -6.57 -22.77 -7.63
C GLU A 37 -6.29 -22.08 -6.26
N GLY A 38 -5.01 -21.83 -5.94
CA GLY A 38 -4.64 -21.08 -4.75
C GLY A 38 -5.16 -19.64 -4.75
N VAL A 39 -5.19 -18.99 -5.91
CA VAL A 39 -5.65 -17.60 -6.09
C VAL A 39 -7.16 -17.52 -5.98
N SER A 40 -7.89 -18.38 -6.69
CA SER A 40 -9.35 -18.38 -6.64
C SER A 40 -9.88 -18.71 -5.24
N ARG A 41 -9.23 -19.62 -4.51
CA ARG A 41 -9.53 -19.88 -3.09
C ARG A 41 -9.22 -18.68 -2.18
N LEU A 42 -8.19 -17.90 -2.48
CA LEU A 42 -7.91 -16.67 -1.74
C LEU A 42 -9.02 -15.62 -1.96
N TRP A 43 -9.54 -15.51 -3.18
CA TRP A 43 -10.66 -14.63 -3.47
C TRP A 43 -11.92 -15.04 -2.71
N ASP A 44 -12.24 -16.33 -2.67
CA ASP A 44 -13.40 -16.84 -1.90
C ASP A 44 -13.27 -16.48 -0.41
N LYS A 45 -12.10 -16.72 0.18
CA LYS A 45 -11.83 -16.36 1.58
C LYS A 45 -11.96 -14.86 1.84
N ALA A 46 -11.48 -14.03 0.91
CA ALA A 46 -11.60 -12.58 1.04
C ALA A 46 -13.07 -12.13 0.95
N GLN A 47 -13.83 -12.71 0.02
CA GLN A 47 -15.26 -12.47 -0.13
C GLN A 47 -16.04 -12.85 1.13
N GLU A 48 -15.72 -13.99 1.75
CA GLU A 48 -16.32 -14.44 3.01
C GLU A 48 -15.95 -13.55 4.19
N ALA A 49 -14.69 -13.13 4.29
CA ALA A 49 -14.19 -12.35 5.42
C ALA A 49 -14.59 -10.87 5.38
N PHE A 50 -14.59 -10.25 4.20
CA PHE A 50 -14.75 -8.80 4.03
C PHE A 50 -16.02 -8.41 3.28
N GLY A 51 -16.71 -9.35 2.64
CA GLY A 51 -17.84 -9.06 1.76
C GLY A 51 -17.42 -8.55 0.36
N PHE A 52 -16.12 -8.48 0.08
CA PHE A 52 -15.57 -8.14 -1.23
C PHE A 52 -14.17 -8.74 -1.43
N VAL A 53 -13.72 -8.82 -2.69
CA VAL A 53 -12.34 -9.21 -3.02
C VAL A 53 -11.49 -7.96 -3.23
N PRO A 54 -10.39 -7.77 -2.46
CA PRO A 54 -9.44 -6.68 -2.71
C PRO A 54 -8.96 -6.68 -4.15
N ASN A 55 -9.02 -5.53 -4.81
CA ASN A 55 -8.70 -5.38 -6.22
C ASN A 55 -7.24 -5.77 -6.51
N VAL A 56 -6.31 -5.59 -5.57
CA VAL A 56 -4.93 -6.09 -5.67
C VAL A 56 -4.85 -7.61 -5.84
N PHE A 57 -5.75 -8.39 -5.20
CA PHE A 57 -5.76 -9.85 -5.36
C PHE A 57 -6.17 -10.28 -6.75
N ARG A 58 -6.95 -9.45 -7.45
CA ARG A 58 -7.38 -9.71 -8.83
C ARG A 58 -6.36 -9.17 -9.82
N ALA A 59 -6.02 -7.90 -9.71
CA ALA A 59 -5.18 -7.19 -10.66
C ALA A 59 -3.72 -7.66 -10.66
N GLN A 60 -3.17 -8.09 -9.52
CA GLN A 60 -1.80 -8.59 -9.44
C GLN A 60 -1.68 -10.08 -9.82
N ALA A 61 -2.81 -10.79 -9.95
CA ALA A 61 -2.84 -12.23 -10.23
C ALA A 61 -2.53 -12.61 -11.68
N VAL A 62 -2.17 -11.65 -12.55
CA VAL A 62 -1.72 -11.91 -13.94
C VAL A 62 -0.67 -13.02 -13.97
N ASN A 63 0.27 -13.00 -13.03
CA ASN A 63 1.23 -14.08 -12.79
C ASN A 63 0.89 -14.78 -11.47
N GLY A 64 -0.06 -15.73 -11.50
CA GLY A 64 -0.68 -16.31 -10.30
C GLY A 64 0.29 -16.88 -9.26
N GLU A 65 1.30 -17.67 -9.66
CA GLU A 65 2.28 -18.24 -8.71
C GLU A 65 3.17 -17.17 -8.06
N GLN A 66 3.56 -16.15 -8.83
CA GLN A 66 4.32 -15.01 -8.30
C GLN A 66 3.47 -14.20 -7.32
N PHE A 67 2.18 -14.02 -7.63
CA PHE A 67 1.22 -13.38 -6.73
C PHE A 67 1.05 -14.17 -5.43
N LEU A 68 0.93 -15.51 -5.49
CA LEU A 68 0.80 -16.34 -4.29
C LEU A 68 2.05 -16.27 -3.40
N ALA A 69 3.25 -16.25 -3.98
CA ALA A 69 4.49 -16.07 -3.23
C ALA A 69 4.55 -14.68 -2.56
N TRP A 70 4.22 -13.62 -3.30
CA TRP A 70 4.13 -12.26 -2.75
C TRP A 70 3.12 -12.19 -1.61
N TRP A 71 1.91 -12.73 -1.80
CA TRP A 71 0.86 -12.72 -0.80
C TRP A 71 1.26 -13.52 0.44
N GLY A 72 1.95 -14.66 0.27
CA GLY A 72 2.45 -15.46 1.37
C GLY A 72 3.37 -14.64 2.29
N TYR A 73 4.33 -13.91 1.72
CA TYR A 73 5.21 -13.05 2.50
C TYR A 73 4.49 -11.82 3.05
N PHE A 74 3.68 -11.13 2.25
CA PHE A 74 2.88 -9.98 2.69
C PHE A 74 1.99 -10.33 3.88
N ASN A 75 1.24 -11.43 3.79
CA ASN A 75 0.33 -11.86 4.84
C ASN A 75 1.06 -12.24 6.13
N LEU A 76 2.25 -12.85 6.02
CA LEU A 76 3.09 -13.13 7.18
C LEU A 76 3.59 -11.86 7.85
N LEU A 77 4.08 -10.91 7.06
CA LEU A 77 4.72 -9.70 7.56
C LEU A 77 3.72 -8.65 8.09
N VAL A 78 2.58 -8.49 7.42
CA VAL A 78 1.63 -7.39 7.67
C VAL A 78 0.47 -7.82 8.56
N ASN A 79 -0.15 -8.97 8.25
CA ASN A 79 -1.44 -9.35 8.86
C ASN A 79 -1.33 -10.32 10.04
N LYS A 80 -0.30 -11.18 10.08
CA LYS A 80 -0.11 -12.19 11.12
C LYS A 80 0.62 -11.62 12.32
N GLU A 81 0.54 -12.30 13.47
CA GLU A 81 1.35 -11.94 14.64
C GLU A 81 2.85 -11.88 14.30
N GLY A 82 3.55 -10.89 14.87
CA GLY A 82 4.99 -10.70 14.76
C GLY A 82 5.46 -9.76 15.86
N HIS A 83 6.48 -8.95 15.58
CA HIS A 83 7.16 -8.14 16.60
C HIS A 83 6.60 -6.72 16.74
N LEU A 84 5.97 -6.18 15.70
CA LEU A 84 5.23 -4.93 15.72
C LEU A 84 3.73 -5.19 15.83
N SER A 85 2.99 -4.23 16.40
CA SER A 85 1.53 -4.30 16.38
C SER A 85 1.00 -4.05 14.97
N ASN A 86 -0.23 -4.49 14.68
CA ASN A 86 -0.85 -4.17 13.38
C ASN A 86 -0.98 -2.65 13.17
N ALA A 87 -1.28 -1.89 14.22
CA ALA A 87 -1.32 -0.42 14.13
C ALA A 87 0.04 0.18 13.71
N ASP A 88 1.15 -0.33 14.26
CA ASP A 88 2.50 0.13 13.89
C ASP A 88 2.81 -0.18 12.42
N ARG A 89 2.44 -1.36 11.93
CA ARG A 89 2.68 -1.78 10.55
C ARG A 89 1.85 -0.97 9.56
N GLU A 90 0.60 -0.68 9.91
CA GLU A 90 -0.27 0.17 9.09
C GLU A 90 0.16 1.65 9.13
N LEU A 91 0.70 2.14 10.25
CA LEU A 91 1.33 3.47 10.30
C LEU A 91 2.49 3.56 9.31
N LEU A 92 3.40 2.57 9.32
CA LEU A 92 4.52 2.50 8.37
C LEU A 92 4.00 2.42 6.92
N ALA A 93 2.97 1.60 6.68
CA ALA A 93 2.35 1.46 5.37
C ALA A 93 1.83 2.79 4.82
N VAL A 94 1.08 3.54 5.63
CA VAL A 94 0.49 4.82 5.25
C VAL A 94 1.58 5.87 5.03
N VAL A 95 2.58 5.97 5.92
CA VAL A 95 3.70 6.92 5.76
C VAL A 95 4.44 6.66 4.43
N VAL A 96 4.84 5.42 4.16
CA VAL A 96 5.57 5.07 2.93
C VAL A 96 4.71 5.31 1.69
N SER A 97 3.42 4.97 1.77
CA SER A 97 2.47 5.14 0.65
C SER A 97 2.18 6.60 0.34
N SER A 98 2.09 7.45 1.37
CA SER A 98 1.94 8.91 1.22
C SER A 98 3.16 9.54 0.56
N VAL A 99 4.36 9.20 1.03
CA VAL A 99 5.64 9.66 0.44
C VAL A 99 5.74 9.27 -1.03
N ASN A 100 5.36 8.03 -1.37
CA ASN A 100 5.36 7.52 -2.74
C ASN A 100 4.14 7.94 -3.57
N ARG A 101 3.15 8.62 -2.96
CA ARG A 101 1.88 9.01 -3.56
C ARG A 101 1.12 7.84 -4.21
N CYS A 102 1.10 6.69 -3.54
CA CYS A 102 0.43 5.50 -4.04
C CYS A 102 -1.04 5.46 -3.61
N THR A 103 -1.95 5.81 -4.52
CA THR A 103 -3.40 5.91 -4.24
C THR A 103 -4.00 4.61 -3.72
N TYR A 104 -3.67 3.45 -4.31
CA TYR A 104 -4.22 2.17 -3.84
C TYR A 104 -3.87 1.92 -2.38
N CYS A 105 -2.56 1.97 -2.08
CA CYS A 105 -2.04 1.61 -0.77
C CYS A 105 -2.43 2.64 0.29
N GLU A 106 -2.40 3.93 -0.02
CA GLU A 106 -2.82 4.98 0.92
C GLU A 106 -4.30 4.82 1.32
N VAL A 107 -5.19 4.51 0.35
CA VAL A 107 -6.62 4.30 0.64
C VAL A 107 -6.84 3.02 1.44
N SER A 108 -6.25 1.89 1.02
CA SER A 108 -6.49 0.60 1.67
C SER A 108 -5.85 0.50 3.06
N HIS A 109 -4.61 0.96 3.20
CA HIS A 109 -3.90 0.92 4.49
C HIS A 109 -4.31 2.07 5.41
N GLY A 110 -4.77 3.20 4.85
CA GLY A 110 -5.46 4.21 5.64
C GLY A 110 -6.71 3.64 6.31
N ALA A 111 -7.50 2.81 5.60
CA ALA A 111 -8.64 2.12 6.20
C ALA A 111 -8.23 1.17 7.33
N ALA A 112 -7.22 0.34 7.12
CA ALA A 112 -6.71 -0.58 8.13
C ALA A 112 -6.14 0.16 9.35
N LEU A 113 -5.42 1.27 9.14
CA LEU A 113 -4.91 2.11 10.22
C LEU A 113 -6.07 2.64 11.09
N ARG A 114 -7.13 3.17 10.46
CA ARG A 114 -8.34 3.63 11.19
C ARG A 114 -8.95 2.53 12.04
N GLU A 115 -9.05 1.32 11.51
CA GLU A 115 -9.62 0.18 12.22
C GLU A 115 -8.76 -0.23 13.42
N HIS A 116 -7.44 -0.28 13.26
CA HIS A 116 -6.53 -0.71 14.32
C HIS A 116 -6.31 0.35 15.40
N THR A 117 -6.40 1.64 15.08
CA THR A 117 -6.28 2.71 16.08
C THR A 117 -7.63 3.13 16.68
N SER A 118 -8.74 2.82 16.01
CA SER A 118 -10.04 3.43 16.27
C SER A 118 -10.01 4.96 16.26
N ASP A 119 -9.06 5.55 15.53
CA ASP A 119 -8.83 6.99 15.43
C ASP A 119 -8.77 7.42 13.95
N PRO A 120 -9.93 7.78 13.37
CA PRO A 120 -10.01 8.17 11.97
C PRO A 120 -9.27 9.47 11.65
N GLU A 121 -9.20 10.40 12.61
CA GLU A 121 -8.57 11.71 12.41
C GLU A 121 -7.05 11.58 12.33
N THR A 122 -6.46 10.84 13.28
CA THR A 122 -5.01 10.58 13.27
C THR A 122 -4.58 9.85 12.00
N ALA A 123 -5.35 8.86 11.52
CA ALA A 123 -5.01 8.16 10.29
C ALA A 123 -5.00 9.08 9.05
N ASP A 124 -5.97 10.00 8.95
CA ASP A 124 -6.02 10.98 7.86
C ASP A 124 -4.87 11.99 7.95
N LEU A 125 -4.52 12.41 9.17
CA LEU A 125 -3.35 13.27 9.40
C LEU A 125 -2.04 12.56 9.06
N VAL A 126 -1.90 11.26 9.37
CA VAL A 126 -0.73 10.47 8.97
C VAL A 126 -0.59 10.43 7.45
N ALA A 127 -1.68 10.16 6.72
CA ALA A 127 -1.68 10.11 5.27
C ALA A 127 -1.33 11.47 4.63
N SER A 128 -1.78 12.58 5.23
CA SER A 128 -1.53 13.92 4.71
C SER A 128 -0.14 14.46 5.10
N ASN A 129 0.17 14.42 6.40
CA ASN A 129 1.43 14.87 6.98
C ASN A 129 1.60 14.30 8.40
N TRP A 130 2.22 13.13 8.52
CA TRP A 130 2.47 12.43 9.79
C TRP A 130 3.11 13.27 10.90
N ARG A 131 3.84 14.33 10.56
CA ARG A 131 4.45 15.24 11.55
C ARG A 131 3.43 16.05 12.34
N GLN A 132 2.20 16.19 11.83
CA GLN A 132 1.10 16.92 12.46
C GLN A 132 0.06 15.99 13.08
N ALA A 133 0.28 14.67 13.05
CA ALA A 133 -0.68 13.68 13.51
C ALA A 133 -0.67 13.42 15.03
N GLY A 134 0.08 14.20 15.82
CA GLY A 134 0.11 14.03 17.28
C GLY A 134 0.67 12.69 17.77
N LEU A 135 1.50 12.03 16.95
CA LEU A 135 2.08 10.71 17.24
C LEU A 135 2.90 10.71 18.54
N ALA A 136 2.83 9.61 19.29
CA ALA A 136 3.72 9.39 20.43
C ALA A 136 5.16 9.22 19.94
N GLU A 137 6.12 9.36 20.87
CA GLU A 137 7.55 9.32 20.56
C GLU A 137 7.96 8.07 19.76
N ARG A 138 7.38 6.92 20.12
CA ARG A 138 7.63 5.65 19.44
C ARG A 138 7.14 5.61 18.00
N GLU A 139 5.92 6.07 17.75
CA GLU A 139 5.33 6.14 16.41
C GLU A 139 6.02 7.19 15.54
N TYR A 140 6.39 8.33 16.14
CA TYR A 140 7.14 9.38 15.46
C TYR A 140 8.51 8.88 15.00
N ALA A 141 9.25 8.16 15.85
CA ALA A 141 10.54 7.59 15.49
C ALA A 141 10.41 6.60 14.31
N MET A 142 9.38 5.76 14.31
CA MET A 142 9.09 4.83 13.22
C MET A 142 8.74 5.54 11.91
N ALA A 143 7.82 6.53 11.96
CA ALA A 143 7.41 7.30 10.79
C ALA A 143 8.59 8.09 10.18
N SER A 144 9.42 8.71 11.02
CA SER A 144 10.62 9.43 10.60
C SER A 144 11.62 8.51 9.89
N TYR A 145 11.89 7.34 10.45
CA TYR A 145 12.79 6.36 9.83
C TYR A 145 12.22 5.81 8.52
N ALA A 146 10.92 5.50 8.48
CA ALA A 146 10.25 5.00 7.28
C ALA A 146 10.33 5.99 6.11
N GLU A 147 10.09 7.27 6.37
CA GLU A 147 10.25 8.33 5.36
C GLU A 147 11.71 8.45 4.90
N ARG A 148 12.68 8.46 5.83
CA ARG A 148 14.12 8.53 5.50
C ARG A 148 14.55 7.38 4.61
N LEU A 149 14.23 6.14 5.00
CA LEU A 149 14.59 4.94 4.23
C LEU A 149 13.90 4.90 2.86
N THR A 150 12.68 5.43 2.77
CA THR A 150 11.95 5.54 1.49
C THR A 150 12.59 6.55 0.53
N LEU A 151 12.95 7.74 1.03
CA LEU A 151 13.48 8.82 0.18
C LEU A 151 14.98 8.70 -0.09
N ARG A 152 15.75 8.25 0.89
CA ARG A 152 17.23 8.33 0.91
C ARG A 152 17.86 7.04 1.44
N PRO A 153 17.56 5.87 0.86
CA PRO A 153 18.10 4.59 1.35
C PRO A 153 19.64 4.54 1.32
N ALA A 154 20.28 5.21 0.35
CA ALA A 154 21.73 5.25 0.23
C ALA A 154 22.44 6.09 1.32
N GLU A 155 21.69 6.90 2.08
CA GLU A 155 22.21 7.74 3.16
C GLU A 155 21.96 7.13 4.55
N VAL A 156 21.28 5.98 4.63
CA VAL A 156 20.99 5.33 5.90
C VAL A 156 22.28 4.74 6.48
N THR A 157 22.53 5.03 7.75
CA THR A 157 23.69 4.55 8.51
C THR A 157 23.26 3.90 9.82
N GLU A 158 24.20 3.31 10.56
CA GLU A 158 23.95 2.75 11.90
C GLU A 158 23.35 3.80 12.86
N ALA A 159 23.77 5.07 12.74
CA ALA A 159 23.28 6.15 13.59
C ALA A 159 21.76 6.38 13.46
N ASP A 160 21.18 6.05 12.31
CA ASP A 160 19.73 6.18 12.08
C ASP A 160 18.90 5.16 12.87
N LEU A 161 19.54 4.11 13.42
CA LEU A 161 18.87 3.15 14.30
C LEU A 161 18.76 3.65 15.75
N ALA A 162 19.59 4.61 16.16
CA ALA A 162 19.64 5.08 17.55
C ALA A 162 18.30 5.66 18.04
N PRO A 163 17.57 6.50 17.26
CA PRO A 163 16.25 6.98 17.67
C PRO A 163 15.21 5.86 17.84
N LEU A 164 15.26 4.82 17.00
CA LEU A 164 14.37 3.65 17.15
C LEU A 164 14.64 2.92 18.47
N ARG A 165 15.92 2.69 18.79
CA ARG A 165 16.31 2.04 20.05
C ARG A 165 15.94 2.88 21.28
N ALA A 166 16.13 4.20 21.21
CA ALA A 166 15.73 5.12 22.28
C ALA A 166 14.21 5.09 22.52
N ALA A 167 13.43 4.91 21.45
CA ALA A 167 11.98 4.71 21.50
C ALA A 167 11.54 3.30 21.96
N GLY A 168 12.48 2.43 22.36
CA GLY A 168 12.21 1.11 22.91
C GLY A 168 12.05 0.00 21.88
N LEU A 169 12.43 0.19 20.62
CA LEU A 169 12.45 -0.90 19.64
C LEU A 169 13.61 -1.85 19.90
N ASP A 170 13.32 -3.15 20.01
CA ASP A 170 14.32 -4.21 19.97
C ASP A 170 14.78 -4.56 18.54
N ASP A 171 15.78 -5.43 18.41
CA ASP A 171 16.33 -5.81 17.11
C ASP A 171 15.31 -6.52 16.20
N HIS A 172 14.41 -7.32 16.77
CA HIS A 172 13.38 -8.01 16.02
C HIS A 172 12.37 -7.01 15.43
N GLN A 173 11.98 -6.02 16.23
CA GLN A 173 11.11 -4.92 15.82
C GLN A 173 11.75 -4.04 14.74
N VAL A 174 13.06 -3.75 14.85
CA VAL A 174 13.79 -2.98 13.82
C VAL A 174 13.84 -3.75 12.50
N VAL A 175 14.12 -5.06 12.54
CA VAL A 175 14.14 -5.91 11.33
C VAL A 175 12.76 -6.00 10.69
N GLU A 176 11.70 -6.14 11.48
CA GLU A 176 10.32 -6.14 10.97
C GLU A 176 9.93 -4.79 10.37
N LEU A 177 10.28 -3.67 11.03
CA LEU A 177 10.05 -2.32 10.53
C LEU A 177 10.68 -2.10 9.14
N VAL A 178 11.96 -2.46 8.97
CA VAL A 178 12.67 -2.31 7.70
C VAL A 178 12.03 -3.16 6.60
N GLN A 179 11.59 -4.38 6.93
CA GLN A 179 10.89 -5.24 5.98
C GLN A 179 9.53 -4.67 5.58
N VAL A 180 8.76 -4.10 6.52
CA VAL A 180 7.49 -3.43 6.22
C VAL A 180 7.72 -2.23 5.30
N VAL A 181 8.71 -1.38 5.60
CA VAL A 181 9.05 -0.24 4.73
C VAL A 181 9.49 -0.69 3.33
N GLY A 182 10.30 -1.75 3.24
CA GLY A 182 10.72 -2.35 1.98
C GLY A 182 9.54 -2.94 1.18
N MET A 183 8.64 -3.65 1.87
CA MET A 183 7.43 -4.22 1.27
C MET A 183 6.55 -3.12 0.68
N PHE A 184 6.30 -2.03 1.40
CA PHE A 184 5.50 -0.92 0.87
C PHE A 184 6.20 -0.16 -0.25
N ASN A 185 7.52 -0.05 -0.22
CA ASN A 185 8.26 0.45 -1.37
C ASN A 185 8.08 -0.43 -2.62
N LEU A 186 8.00 -1.76 -2.48
CA LEU A 186 7.67 -2.68 -3.58
C LEU A 186 6.21 -2.53 -4.03
N THR A 187 5.26 -2.66 -3.11
CA THR A 187 3.82 -2.67 -3.44
C THR A 187 3.35 -1.34 -3.99
N ASN A 188 3.87 -0.21 -3.49
CA ASN A 188 3.59 1.11 -4.04
C ASN A 188 4.05 1.21 -5.51
N ARG A 189 5.25 0.72 -5.83
CA ARG A 189 5.79 0.75 -7.20
C ARG A 189 4.95 -0.12 -8.14
N VAL A 190 4.57 -1.32 -7.72
CA VAL A 190 3.70 -2.21 -8.51
C VAL A 190 2.33 -1.58 -8.72
N SER A 191 1.66 -1.18 -7.65
CA SER A 191 0.31 -0.61 -7.70
C SER A 191 0.24 0.65 -8.55
N THR A 192 1.19 1.58 -8.38
CA THR A 192 1.25 2.82 -9.16
C THR A 192 1.59 2.54 -10.62
N ALA A 193 2.56 1.66 -10.91
CA ALA A 193 2.96 1.34 -12.28
C ALA A 193 1.83 0.65 -13.07
N LEU A 194 1.03 -0.18 -12.40
CA LEU A 194 -0.05 -0.94 -13.00
C LEU A 194 -1.43 -0.31 -12.80
N GLY A 195 -1.49 0.90 -12.24
CA GLY A 195 -2.72 1.67 -12.08
C GLY A 195 -3.79 0.96 -11.27
N PHE A 196 -3.42 0.32 -10.16
CA PHE A 196 -4.37 -0.38 -9.31
C PHE A 196 -5.35 0.61 -8.67
N VAL A 197 -6.64 0.29 -8.73
CA VAL A 197 -7.71 1.11 -8.16
C VAL A 197 -8.19 0.49 -6.84
N PRO A 198 -8.15 1.22 -5.71
CA PRO A 198 -8.65 0.70 -4.44
C PRO A 198 -10.15 0.43 -4.51
N ASN A 199 -10.61 -0.57 -3.76
CA ASN A 199 -12.03 -0.87 -3.61
C ASN A 199 -12.77 0.34 -2.99
N ALA A 200 -14.04 0.53 -3.38
CA ALA A 200 -14.85 1.65 -2.90
C ALA A 200 -15.09 1.57 -1.39
N GLU A 201 -15.20 0.35 -0.87
CA GLU A 201 -15.46 -0.03 0.51
C GLU A 201 -14.42 0.57 1.47
N TYR A 202 -13.14 0.62 1.06
CA TYR A 202 -12.05 1.18 1.87
C TYR A 202 -12.25 2.67 2.21
N HIS A 203 -12.97 3.43 1.39
CA HIS A 203 -13.17 4.87 1.64
C HIS A 203 -14.04 5.11 2.89
N SER A 204 -14.99 4.22 3.18
CA SER A 204 -15.87 4.29 4.33
C SER A 204 -15.40 3.47 5.54
N SER A 205 -14.58 2.44 5.34
CA SER A 205 -14.07 1.58 6.41
C SER A 205 -13.36 2.37 7.52
N GLY A 206 -13.64 2.00 8.78
CA GLY A 206 -13.06 2.65 9.97
C GLY A 206 -13.49 4.10 10.21
N ARG A 207 -14.50 4.61 9.49
CA ARG A 207 -15.09 5.94 9.75
C ARG A 207 -16.43 5.78 10.46
N ALA A 208 -16.74 6.67 11.40
CA ALA A 208 -18.06 6.72 11.99
C ALA A 208 -19.10 7.02 10.89
N THR A 209 -20.15 6.21 10.82
CA THR A 209 -21.34 6.56 10.04
C THR A 209 -22.05 7.69 10.78
N SER A 210 -22.09 8.88 10.17
CA SER A 210 -22.98 9.97 10.59
C SER A 210 -24.44 9.56 10.50
#